data_AF-A0A068LD66-F1
#
_entry.id   AF-A0A068LD66-F1
#
_cell.length_a   1.000
_cell.length_b   1.000
_cell.length_c   1.000
_cell.angle_alpha   90.00
_cell.angle_beta   90.00
_cell.angle_gamma   90.00
#
_symmetry.space_group_name_H-M   'P 1'
#
loop_
_entity.id
_entity.type
_entity.pdbx_description
1 polymer ?
#
loop_
_entity_poly.entity_id
_entity_poly.type
_entity_poly.pdbx_seq_one_letter_code
_entity_poly.pdbx_strand_id
1 'polypeptide(L)'
;MCKMDRILVVECDKPLFQTALTVQVGDVNYGGHLANDAVLRLCHEVRMRWLATLGWSEMDAGGAGLIMADAAVQYLAQGHHGDELSVEMGAAGVAGVGFSLLYRICRISDGLVLAKVQTGMVCFDYGKQRVCRLPSALKAALEAV
;
A
#
# COMPACT_ATOMS: atom_id res chain seq x y z
N MET A 1 32.09 -11.11 -9.37
CA MET A 1 30.74 -11.11 -8.77
C MET A 1 29.80 -10.35 -9.70
N CYS A 2 28.79 -11.03 -10.26
CA CYS A 2 27.74 -10.35 -11.01
C CYS A 2 26.88 -9.56 -10.01
N LYS A 3 26.75 -8.25 -10.20
CA LYS A 3 25.95 -7.39 -9.35
C LYS A 3 24.49 -7.67 -9.71
N MET A 4 23.75 -8.30 -8.80
CA MET A 4 22.35 -8.60 -9.01
C MET A 4 21.55 -7.30 -9.02
N ASP A 5 20.78 -7.06 -10.07
CA ASP A 5 19.89 -5.91 -10.15
C ASP A 5 18.79 -6.04 -9.09
N ARG A 6 18.52 -4.93 -8.41
CA ARG A 6 17.53 -4.85 -7.33
C ARG A 6 16.45 -3.85 -7.73
N ILE A 7 15.19 -4.24 -7.54
CA ILE A 7 14.08 -3.29 -7.58
C ILE A 7 14.30 -2.27 -6.47
N LEU A 8 14.18 -0.99 -6.81
CA LEU A 8 14.21 0.13 -5.88
C LEU A 8 12.80 0.74 -5.83
N VAL A 9 12.16 0.62 -4.68
CA VAL A 9 10.86 1.26 -4.44
C VAL A 9 11.12 2.62 -3.81
N VAL A 10 10.51 3.65 -4.41
CA VAL A 10 10.64 5.05 -3.97
C VAL A 10 9.92 5.24 -2.63
N GLU A 11 10.52 6.04 -1.75
CA GLU A 11 9.89 6.45 -0.49
C GLU A 11 9.09 7.73 -0.69
N CYS A 12 8.07 7.92 0.16
CA CYS A 12 7.35 9.18 0.24
C CYS A 12 7.92 10.02 1.37
N ASP A 13 8.31 11.27 1.10
CA ASP A 13 8.89 12.16 2.11
C ASP A 13 7.89 12.54 3.21
N LYS A 14 6.58 12.48 2.92
CA LYS A 14 5.50 12.77 3.85
C LYS A 14 4.38 11.73 3.73
N PRO A 15 4.08 10.97 4.79
CA PRO A 15 2.99 10.01 4.73
C PRO A 15 1.63 10.72 4.67
N LEU A 16 0.77 10.26 3.77
CA LEU A 16 -0.64 10.62 3.68
C LEU A 16 -1.45 9.99 4.81
N PHE A 17 -1.07 8.79 5.20
CA PHE A 17 -1.74 8.03 6.24
C PHE A 17 -0.74 7.14 6.96
N GLN A 18 -0.98 6.89 8.24
CA GLN A 18 -0.18 5.98 9.04
C GLN A 18 -1.09 5.16 9.96
N THR A 19 -0.81 3.88 10.10
CA THR A 19 -1.55 3.00 11.02
C THR A 19 -0.65 1.89 11.56
N ALA A 20 -1.07 1.30 12.68
CA ALA A 20 -0.41 0.15 13.26
C ALA A 20 -1.12 -1.16 12.85
N LEU A 21 -0.34 -2.21 12.59
CA LEU A 21 -0.79 -3.56 12.28
C LEU A 21 0.04 -4.57 13.06
N THR A 22 -0.58 -5.66 13.50
CA THR A 22 0.12 -6.78 14.13
C THR A 22 0.22 -7.94 13.15
N VAL A 23 1.40 -8.54 12.99
CA VAL A 23 1.57 -9.75 12.16
C VAL A 23 0.78 -10.91 12.76
N GLN A 24 -0.22 -11.41 12.03
CA GLN A 24 -1.10 -12.49 12.46
C GLN A 24 -0.59 -13.86 12.06
N VAL A 25 -1.22 -14.92 12.60
CA VAL A 25 -0.92 -16.31 12.23
C VAL A 25 -1.04 -16.58 10.73
N GLY A 26 -2.02 -15.97 10.06
CA GLY A 26 -2.23 -16.10 8.61
C GLY A 26 -1.23 -15.32 7.76
N ASP A 27 -0.40 -14.48 8.38
CA ASP A 27 0.63 -13.70 7.69
C ASP A 27 1.97 -14.43 7.67
N VAL A 28 2.11 -15.55 8.37
CA VAL A 28 3.38 -16.28 8.51
C VAL A 28 3.45 -17.45 7.54
N ASN A 29 4.58 -17.56 6.83
CA ASN A 29 4.85 -18.68 5.92
C ASN A 29 5.45 -19.89 6.66
N TYR A 30 5.65 -21.01 5.94
CA TYR A 30 6.22 -22.24 6.48
C TYR A 30 7.66 -22.08 7.03
N GLY A 31 8.35 -20.99 6.70
CA GLY A 31 9.67 -20.65 7.24
C GLY A 31 9.63 -19.89 8.56
N GLY A 32 8.44 -19.61 9.12
CA GLY A 32 8.29 -18.87 10.37
C GLY A 32 8.47 -17.35 10.22
N HIS A 33 8.46 -16.83 9.00
CA HIS A 33 8.58 -15.40 8.72
C HIS A 33 7.29 -14.83 8.12
N LEU A 34 7.13 -13.51 8.21
CA LEU A 34 6.14 -12.77 7.44
C LEU A 34 6.22 -13.19 5.97
N ALA A 35 5.11 -13.69 5.44
CA ALA A 35 5.00 -14.21 4.10
C ALA A 35 5.15 -13.08 3.08
N ASN A 36 5.71 -13.41 1.92
CA ASN A 36 5.94 -12.40 0.89
C ASN A 36 4.62 -11.79 0.38
N ASP A 37 3.58 -12.62 0.20
CA ASP A 37 2.24 -12.17 -0.18
C ASP A 37 1.56 -11.36 0.93
N ALA A 38 1.84 -11.68 2.19
CA ALA A 38 1.26 -10.98 3.34
C ALA A 38 1.61 -9.48 3.31
N VAL A 39 2.79 -9.12 2.80
CA VAL A 39 3.18 -7.72 2.63
C VAL A 39 2.17 -6.94 1.77
N LEU A 40 1.69 -7.51 0.67
CA LEU A 40 0.65 -6.87 -0.16
C LEU A 40 -0.72 -6.86 0.50
N ARG A 41 -1.05 -7.91 1.27
CA ARG A 41 -2.29 -7.96 2.06
C ARG A 41 -2.30 -6.88 3.15
N LEU A 42 -1.19 -6.65 3.83
CA LEU A 42 -1.02 -5.58 4.81
C LEU A 42 -1.17 -4.20 4.15
N CYS A 43 -0.53 -3.97 2.99
CA CYS A 43 -0.73 -2.72 2.23
C CYS A 43 -2.19 -2.50 1.82
N HIS A 44 -2.89 -3.56 1.42
CA HIS A 44 -4.33 -3.49 1.12
C HIS A 44 -5.13 -3.06 2.35
N GLU A 45 -4.88 -3.67 3.51
CA GLU A 45 -5.53 -3.29 4.78
C GLU A 45 -5.30 -1.80 5.11
N VAL A 46 -4.08 -1.30 4.94
CA VAL A 46 -3.77 0.14 5.15
C VAL A 46 -4.58 1.03 4.21
N ARG A 47 -4.67 0.67 2.92
CA ARG A 47 -5.49 1.40 1.94
C ARG A 47 -6.97 1.41 2.35
N MET A 48 -7.51 0.27 2.78
CA MET A 48 -8.90 0.15 3.23
C MET A 48 -9.18 1.02 4.45
N ARG A 49 -8.26 1.03 5.43
CA ARG A 49 -8.38 1.89 6.62
C ARG A 49 -8.34 3.38 6.26
N TRP A 50 -7.44 3.78 5.37
CA TRP A 50 -7.38 5.16 4.88
C TRP A 50 -8.67 5.58 4.18
N LEU A 51 -9.20 4.75 3.27
CA LEU A 51 -10.48 5.03 2.61
C LEU A 51 -11.60 5.17 3.64
N ALA A 52 -11.65 4.30 4.65
CA ALA A 52 -12.65 4.34 5.70
C ALA A 52 -12.60 5.63 6.53
N THR A 53 -11.41 6.23 6.77
CA THR A 53 -11.33 7.52 7.48
C THR A 53 -11.96 8.68 6.70
N LEU A 54 -12.08 8.53 5.37
CA LEU A 54 -12.75 9.47 4.47
C LEU A 54 -14.22 9.13 4.24
N GLY A 55 -14.75 8.07 4.87
CA GLY A 55 -16.10 7.57 4.65
C GLY A 55 -16.25 6.83 3.31
N TRP A 56 -15.15 6.35 2.73
CA TRP A 56 -15.11 5.67 1.43
C TRP A 56 -14.81 4.18 1.55
N SER A 57 -14.95 3.47 0.44
CA SER A 57 -14.57 2.05 0.28
C SER A 57 -13.78 1.86 -1.01
N GLU A 58 -13.19 0.68 -1.22
CA GLU A 58 -12.51 0.39 -2.50
C GLU A 58 -13.49 0.35 -3.69
N MET A 59 -14.76 0.04 -3.43
CA MET A 59 -15.82 0.06 -4.46
C MET A 59 -16.36 1.47 -4.74
N ASP A 60 -16.13 2.42 -3.84
CA ASP A 60 -16.50 3.84 -3.97
C ASP A 60 -15.52 4.74 -3.20
N ALA A 61 -14.43 5.10 -3.88
CA ALA A 61 -13.41 6.03 -3.44
C ALA A 61 -13.69 7.42 -4.03
N GLY A 62 -14.62 8.15 -3.39
CA GLY A 62 -15.00 9.49 -3.81
C GLY A 62 -15.72 9.55 -5.17
N GLY A 63 -16.42 8.48 -5.57
CA GLY A 63 -17.19 8.38 -6.81
C GLY A 63 -16.63 7.41 -7.85
N ALA A 64 -15.56 6.66 -7.55
CA ALA A 64 -15.02 5.62 -8.43
C ALA A 64 -14.58 4.40 -7.62
N GLY A 65 -14.74 3.20 -8.17
CA GLY A 65 -14.06 2.02 -7.62
C GLY A 65 -12.57 2.06 -7.92
N LEU A 66 -11.78 1.28 -7.20
CA LEU A 66 -10.35 1.12 -7.45
C LEU A 66 -10.03 -0.31 -7.88
N ILE A 67 -9.01 -0.44 -8.71
CA ILE A 67 -8.37 -1.71 -9.05
C ILE A 67 -6.85 -1.54 -9.04
N MET A 68 -6.13 -2.55 -8.56
CA MET A 68 -4.67 -2.56 -8.59
C MET A 68 -4.19 -3.10 -9.94
N ALA A 69 -3.42 -2.30 -10.69
CA ALA A 69 -2.89 -2.66 -12.00
C ALA A 69 -1.51 -3.33 -11.91
N ASP A 70 -0.68 -2.89 -10.98
CA ASP A 70 0.65 -3.44 -10.75
C ASP A 70 1.10 -3.27 -9.29
N ALA A 71 2.17 -3.98 -8.92
CA ALA A 71 2.83 -3.82 -7.64
C ALA A 71 4.33 -4.12 -7.75
N ALA A 72 5.13 -3.40 -6.97
CA ALA A 72 6.54 -3.65 -6.75
C ALA A 72 6.80 -3.77 -5.25
N VAL A 73 7.50 -4.82 -4.83
CA VAL A 73 7.84 -5.05 -3.42
C VAL A 73 9.34 -5.21 -3.27
N GLN A 74 9.91 -4.48 -2.32
CA GLN A 74 11.29 -4.60 -1.89
C GLN A 74 11.32 -5.11 -0.44
N TYR A 75 11.73 -6.36 -0.26
CA TYR A 75 11.92 -6.98 1.06
C TYR A 75 13.32 -6.64 1.60
N LEU A 76 13.37 -6.10 2.82
CA LEU A 76 14.58 -5.53 3.42
C LEU A 76 14.99 -6.25 4.71
N ALA A 77 14.02 -6.71 5.52
CA ALA A 77 14.27 -7.47 6.74
C ALA A 77 13.14 -8.48 7.02
N GLN A 78 13.40 -9.42 7.93
CA GLN A 78 12.43 -10.45 8.35
C GLN A 78 11.46 -9.89 9.40
N GLY A 79 10.17 -10.20 9.23
CA GLY A 79 9.13 -10.04 10.25
C GLY A 79 8.68 -11.40 10.80
N HIS A 80 8.10 -11.41 12.00
CA HIS A 80 7.65 -12.61 12.70
C HIS A 80 6.24 -12.41 13.29
N HIS A 81 5.60 -13.53 13.65
CA HIS A 81 4.31 -13.50 14.34
C HIS A 81 4.37 -12.60 15.58
N GLY A 82 3.36 -11.73 15.74
CA GLY A 82 3.26 -10.82 16.88
C GLY A 82 4.15 -9.57 16.78
N ASP A 83 4.92 -9.41 15.70
CA ASP A 83 5.57 -8.13 15.43
C ASP A 83 4.51 -7.03 15.25
N GLU A 84 4.68 -5.95 16.00
CA GLU A 84 3.92 -4.72 15.84
C GLU A 84 4.58 -3.87 14.75
N LEU A 85 3.79 -3.51 13.73
CA LEU A 85 4.23 -2.79 12.55
C LEU A 85 3.60 -1.40 12.52
N SER A 86 4.42 -0.38 12.27
CA SER A 86 3.97 0.92 11.79
C SER A 86 4.05 0.91 10.27
N VAL A 87 2.91 1.15 9.61
CA VAL A 87 2.86 1.28 8.16
C VAL A 87 2.49 2.70 7.78
N GLU A 88 3.41 3.35 7.09
CA GLU A 88 3.21 4.65 6.45
C GLU A 88 2.79 4.43 5.01
N MET A 89 1.79 5.18 4.55
CA MET A 89 1.31 5.19 3.18
C MET A 89 1.35 6.61 2.63
N GLY A 90 1.92 6.79 1.44
CA GLY A 90 1.90 8.03 0.67
C GLY A 90 1.34 7.81 -0.73
N ALA A 91 1.21 8.89 -1.50
CA ALA A 91 0.76 8.86 -2.88
C ALA A 91 1.77 9.52 -3.82
N ALA A 92 1.85 9.04 -5.06
CA ALA A 92 2.71 9.60 -6.10
C ALA A 92 2.07 9.41 -7.48
N GLY A 93 2.55 10.15 -8.48
CA GLY A 93 2.16 9.93 -9.88
C GLY A 93 0.65 10.07 -10.13
N VAL A 94 -0.02 10.98 -9.42
CA VAL A 94 -1.46 11.23 -9.59
C VAL A 94 -1.74 11.75 -11.00
N ALA A 95 -2.42 10.95 -11.80
CA ALA A 95 -2.72 11.19 -13.19
C ALA A 95 -4.23 11.17 -13.45
N GLY A 96 -4.65 11.30 -14.72
CA GLY A 96 -6.06 11.46 -15.08
C GLY A 96 -6.99 10.28 -14.73
N VAL A 97 -6.45 9.06 -14.58
CA VAL A 97 -7.23 7.83 -14.34
C VAL A 97 -6.64 6.93 -13.24
N GLY A 98 -5.50 7.29 -12.68
CA GLY A 98 -4.76 6.42 -11.77
C GLY A 98 -3.66 7.15 -11.02
N PHE A 99 -3.06 6.46 -10.06
CA PHE A 99 -2.07 6.98 -9.13
C PHE A 99 -1.28 5.82 -8.52
N SER A 100 -0.12 6.10 -7.93
CA SER A 100 0.64 5.13 -7.14
C SER A 100 0.39 5.37 -5.66
N LEU A 101 0.28 4.29 -4.89
CA LEU A 101 0.42 4.31 -3.43
C LEU A 101 1.76 3.72 -3.05
N LEU A 102 2.47 4.40 -2.16
CA LEU A 102 3.79 4.03 -1.66
C LEU A 102 3.67 3.64 -0.19
N TYR A 103 4.30 2.55 0.22
CA TYR A 103 4.22 2.05 1.59
C TYR A 103 5.61 1.80 2.16
N ARG A 104 5.78 2.14 3.43
CA ARG A 104 6.95 1.82 4.24
C ARG A 104 6.49 1.07 5.49
N ILE A 105 6.90 -0.20 5.60
CA ILE A 105 6.53 -1.08 6.71
C ILE A 105 7.72 -1.17 7.66
N CYS A 106 7.55 -0.63 8.87
CA CYS A 106 8.57 -0.63 9.92
C CYS A 106 8.11 -1.46 11.11
N ARG A 107 8.97 -2.30 11.66
CA ARG A 107 8.73 -2.92 12.96
C ARG A 107 8.94 -1.89 14.07
N ILE A 108 8.00 -1.79 15.00
CA ILE A 108 7.99 -0.76 16.03
C ILE A 108 9.08 -1.00 17.09
N SER A 109 9.33 -2.25 17.46
CA SER A 109 10.24 -2.59 18.57
C SER A 109 11.69 -2.15 18.36
N ASP A 110 12.15 -2.10 17.11
CA ASP A 110 13.54 -1.79 16.74
C ASP A 110 13.68 -0.77 15.60
N GLY A 111 12.56 -0.33 15.01
CA GLY A 111 12.56 0.61 13.89
C GLY A 111 13.03 0.02 12.57
N LEU A 112 13.22 -1.31 12.47
CA LEU A 112 13.69 -1.93 11.23
C LEU A 112 12.63 -1.85 10.13
N VAL A 113 13.04 -1.39 8.95
CA VAL A 113 12.21 -1.41 7.75
C VAL A 113 12.16 -2.83 7.21
N LEU A 114 10.98 -3.45 7.26
CA LEU A 114 10.78 -4.81 6.79
C LEU A 114 10.59 -4.85 5.27
N ALA A 115 9.78 -3.93 4.75
CA ALA A 115 9.50 -3.85 3.32
C ALA A 115 9.13 -2.43 2.87
N LYS A 116 9.40 -2.16 1.59
CA LYS A 116 8.85 -1.02 0.85
C LYS A 116 8.00 -1.54 -0.30
N VAL A 117 6.87 -0.90 -0.54
CA VAL A 117 5.91 -1.34 -1.55
C VAL A 117 5.44 -0.15 -2.37
N GLN A 118 5.25 -0.36 -3.66
CA GLN A 118 4.49 0.54 -4.52
C GLN A 118 3.38 -0.26 -5.19
N THR A 119 2.15 0.26 -5.19
CA THR A 119 1.03 -0.29 -5.94
C THR A 119 0.47 0.75 -6.90
N GLY A 120 0.36 0.41 -8.18
CA GLY A 120 -0.34 1.22 -9.17
C GLY A 120 -1.85 0.99 -9.08
N MET A 121 -2.61 2.05 -8.81
CA MET A 121 -4.06 2.04 -8.67
C MET A 121 -4.72 2.74 -9.86
N VAL A 122 -5.84 2.19 -10.32
CA VAL A 122 -6.64 2.74 -11.42
C VAL A 122 -8.09 2.90 -10.97
N CYS A 123 -8.71 4.01 -11.36
CA CYS A 123 -10.12 4.26 -11.14
C CYS A 123 -10.96 3.43 -12.12
N PHE A 124 -11.97 2.72 -11.59
CA PHE A 124 -12.76 1.77 -12.34
C PHE A 124 -14.26 1.96 -12.07
N ASP A 125 -15.04 1.98 -13.15
CA ASP A 125 -16.51 1.95 -13.10
C ASP A 125 -16.96 0.49 -13.21
N TYR A 126 -17.26 -0.14 -12.07
CA TYR A 126 -17.71 -1.53 -12.02
C TYR A 126 -19.08 -1.75 -12.67
N GLY A 127 -19.93 -0.73 -12.75
CA GLY A 127 -21.22 -0.80 -13.44
C GLY A 127 -21.05 -0.87 -14.96
N LYS A 128 -20.06 -0.15 -15.51
CA LYS A 128 -19.74 -0.14 -16.95
C LYS A 128 -18.56 -1.04 -17.34
N GLN A 129 -17.93 -1.71 -16.37
CA GLN A 129 -16.77 -2.59 -16.54
C GLN A 129 -15.63 -1.91 -17.33
N ARG A 130 -15.28 -0.68 -16.96
CA ARG A 130 -14.21 0.08 -17.66
C ARG A 130 -13.49 1.06 -16.74
N VAL A 131 -12.27 1.41 -17.12
CA VAL A 131 -11.49 2.49 -16.49
C VAL A 131 -12.25 3.81 -16.61
N CYS A 132 -12.22 4.61 -15.54
CA CYS A 132 -12.86 5.93 -15.48
C CYS A 132 -11.86 7.00 -15.01
N ARG A 133 -12.29 8.26 -15.06
CA ARG A 133 -11.46 9.39 -14.62
C ARG A 133 -11.36 9.42 -13.10
N LEU A 134 -10.21 9.88 -12.62
CA LEU A 134 -9.98 10.16 -11.21
C LEU A 134 -11.01 11.21 -10.70
N PRO A 135 -11.84 10.90 -9.70
CA PRO A 135 -12.75 11.87 -9.10
C PRO A 135 -12.01 13.01 -8.41
N SER A 136 -12.60 14.22 -8.40
CA SER A 136 -11.98 15.40 -7.78
C SER A 136 -11.77 15.26 -6.28
N ALA A 137 -12.71 14.62 -5.58
CA ALA A 137 -12.59 14.37 -4.15
C ALA A 137 -11.41 13.43 -3.83
N LEU A 138 -11.28 12.32 -4.57
CA LEU A 138 -10.16 11.39 -4.41
C LEU A 138 -8.82 12.07 -4.76
N LYS A 139 -8.78 12.87 -5.82
CA LYS A 139 -7.59 13.65 -6.17
C LYS A 139 -7.16 14.56 -5.02
N ALA A 140 -8.09 15.33 -4.45
CA ALA A 140 -7.78 16.22 -3.33
C ALA A 140 -7.27 15.45 -2.10
N ALA A 141 -7.83 14.27 -1.81
CA ALA A 141 -7.36 13.42 -0.73
C ALA A 141 -5.94 12.89 -0.97
N LEU A 142 -5.60 12.49 -2.20
CA LEU A 142 -4.26 12.00 -2.56
C LEU A 142 -3.19 13.10 -2.49
N GLU A 143 -3.57 14.36 -2.69
CA GLU A 143 -2.67 15.52 -2.72
C GLU A 143 -2.59 16.26 -1.36
N ALA A 144 -3.16 15.72 -0.29
CA ALA A 144 -3.30 16.38 1.02
C ALA A 144 -2.03 16.40 1.91
N VAL A 145 -0.83 16.24 1.34
CA VAL A 145 0.47 16.04 2.04
C VAL A 145 1.48 17.18 1.83
#